data_AF-A0A7V4ICU1-F1
#
_entry.id   AF-A0A7V4ICU1-F1
#
_cell.length_a   1.000
_cell.length_b   1.000
_cell.length_c   1.000
_cell.angle_alpha   90.00
_cell.angle_beta   90.00
_cell.angle_gamma   90.00
#
_symmetry.space_group_name_H-M   'P 1'
#
loop_
_entity.id
_entity.type
_entity.pdbx_description
1 polymer ?
#
loop_
_entity_poly.entity_id
_entity_poly.type
_entity_poly.pdbx_seq_one_letter_code
_entity_poly.pdbx_strand_id
1 'polypeptide(L)'
;MKTSASTVRHSRSSSKTTGKSVKKSLAKSAGKEKKEKEEILLNSADIENKIREKAWELYLQRVETGEPGSASEDWLSAEQIVLNEII
;
A
#
# COMPACT_ATOMS: atom_id res chain seq x y z
N MET A 1 -29.55 51.54 -18.84
CA MET A 1 -29.04 50.26 -18.31
C MET A 1 -29.31 50.23 -16.82
N LYS A 2 -30.19 49.34 -16.36
CA LYS A 2 -30.57 49.17 -14.94
C LYS A 2 -30.43 47.68 -14.63
N THR A 3 -29.68 47.33 -13.59
CA THR A 3 -30.20 46.65 -12.39
C THR A 3 -29.08 46.40 -11.39
N SER A 4 -29.39 46.76 -10.15
CA SER A 4 -28.54 46.78 -8.98
C SER A 4 -28.42 45.41 -8.29
N ALA A 5 -27.30 45.26 -7.56
CA ALA A 5 -26.98 44.32 -6.48
C ALA A 5 -28.03 43.28 -6.07
N SER A 6 -27.70 42.00 -6.28
CA SER A 6 -28.38 40.85 -5.67
C SER A 6 -27.71 40.50 -4.34
N THR A 7 -28.41 40.77 -3.24
CA THR A 7 -28.04 40.32 -1.88
C THR A 7 -28.54 38.90 -1.70
N VAL A 8 -27.65 37.93 -1.53
CA VAL A 8 -28.03 36.58 -1.11
C VAL A 8 -27.35 36.26 0.21
N ARG A 9 -28.06 36.54 1.31
CA ARG A 9 -27.73 36.04 2.65
C ARG A 9 -28.21 34.60 2.75
N HIS A 10 -27.28 33.66 2.75
CA HIS A 10 -27.58 32.27 3.12
C HIS A 10 -27.36 32.08 4.61
N SER A 11 -28.45 32.13 5.37
CA SER A 11 -28.54 31.63 6.74
C SER A 11 -28.93 30.16 6.72
N ARG A 12 -28.01 29.24 7.05
CA ARG A 12 -28.30 27.85 7.43
C ARG A 12 -27.28 27.44 8.49
N SER A 13 -27.64 27.57 9.75
CA SER A 13 -28.35 26.57 10.57
C SER A 13 -27.41 25.45 11.01
N SER A 14 -27.03 25.55 12.28
CA SER A 14 -26.30 24.55 13.04
C SER A 14 -27.17 23.31 13.26
N SER A 15 -26.60 22.14 13.02
CA SER A 15 -27.10 20.90 13.62
C SER A 15 -25.96 20.11 14.22
N LYS A 16 -25.98 20.11 15.54
CA LYS A 16 -25.19 19.32 16.46
C LYS A 16 -25.80 17.92 16.48
N THR A 17 -25.09 16.91 15.99
CA THR A 17 -25.44 15.51 16.23
C THR A 17 -24.35 14.84 17.05
N THR A 18 -24.77 14.50 18.27
CA THR A 18 -24.12 13.70 19.28
C THR A 18 -23.90 12.26 18.83
N GLY A 19 -22.71 11.73 19.10
CA GLY A 19 -22.51 10.37 19.60
C GLY A 19 -22.59 9.22 18.59
N LYS A 20 -21.43 8.66 18.23
CA LYS A 20 -21.20 7.22 18.38
C LYS A 20 -19.70 6.90 18.44
N SER A 21 -19.25 6.56 19.63
CA SER A 21 -18.01 5.81 19.85
C SER A 21 -18.12 4.47 19.11
N VAL A 22 -17.23 4.22 18.16
CA VAL A 22 -16.78 2.86 17.83
C VAL A 22 -15.28 2.92 17.64
N LYS A 23 -14.55 2.74 18.75
CA LYS A 23 -13.16 2.29 18.70
C LYS A 23 -13.20 0.89 18.09
N LYS A 24 -12.91 0.76 16.79
CA LYS A 24 -12.60 -0.53 16.18
C LYS A 24 -11.10 -0.75 16.35
N SER A 25 -10.72 -1.19 17.54
CA SER A 25 -9.43 -1.83 17.79
C SER A 25 -9.42 -3.14 17.02
N LEU A 26 -8.92 -3.11 15.78
CA LEU A 26 -8.59 -4.33 15.05
C LEU A 26 -7.25 -4.82 15.60
N ALA A 27 -7.30 -5.46 16.76
CA ALA A 27 -6.25 -6.37 17.19
C ALA A 27 -6.31 -7.58 16.25
N LYS A 28 -5.49 -7.55 15.20
CA LYS A 28 -5.12 -8.76 14.49
C LYS A 28 -3.65 -9.01 14.78
N SER A 29 -3.44 -9.80 15.82
CA SER A 29 -2.22 -10.55 16.02
C SER A 29 -1.97 -11.38 14.76
N ALA A 30 -1.17 -10.85 13.85
CA ALA A 30 -0.41 -11.68 12.92
C ALA A 30 0.96 -11.82 13.58
N GLY A 31 1.29 -13.06 13.95
CA GLY A 31 2.51 -13.38 14.67
C GLY A 31 3.71 -12.74 14.00
N LYS A 32 4.65 -12.29 14.83
CA LYS A 32 6.04 -12.18 14.41
C LYS A 32 6.46 -13.60 14.03
N GLU A 33 6.22 -13.99 12.79
CA GLU A 33 7.00 -15.04 12.16
C GLU A 33 8.42 -14.49 12.19
N LYS A 34 9.18 -15.02 13.15
CA LYS A 34 10.63 -14.93 13.11
C LYS A 34 10.97 -15.47 11.74
N LYS A 35 11.40 -14.59 10.83
CA LYS A 35 12.13 -15.01 9.64
C LYS A 35 13.32 -15.79 10.20
N GLU A 36 13.16 -17.10 10.27
CA GLU A 36 14.30 -18.01 10.32
C GLU A 36 15.13 -17.58 9.13
N LYS A 37 16.22 -16.89 9.42
CA LYS A 37 17.32 -16.76 8.49
C LYS A 37 17.84 -18.18 8.34
N GLU A 38 17.14 -18.99 7.54
CA GLU A 38 17.78 -20.13 6.91
C GLU A 38 18.95 -19.51 6.16
N GLU A 39 20.15 -19.78 6.66
CA GLU A 39 21.40 -19.45 6.02
C GLU A 39 21.49 -20.41 4.81
N ILE A 40 20.65 -20.15 3.82
CA ILE A 40 20.56 -21.00 2.65
C ILE A 40 21.79 -20.66 1.83
N LEU A 41 22.66 -21.66 1.64
CA LEU A 41 23.58 -21.74 0.51
C LEU A 41 22.75 -21.75 -0.78
N LEU A 42 22.11 -20.62 -1.11
CA LEU A 42 21.21 -20.50 -2.24
C LEU A 42 22.03 -20.68 -3.52
N ASN A 43 21.65 -21.67 -4.32
CA ASN A 43 22.13 -21.73 -5.68
C ASN A 43 21.60 -20.48 -6.43
N SER A 44 22.38 -19.95 -7.36
CA SER A 44 21.98 -18.84 -8.24
C SER A 44 20.57 -19.02 -8.83
N ALA A 45 20.20 -20.24 -9.19
CA ALA A 45 18.88 -20.58 -9.70
C ALA A 45 17.75 -20.35 -8.69
N ASP A 46 18.01 -20.60 -7.40
CA ASP A 46 17.02 -20.42 -6.34
C ASP A 46 16.83 -18.92 -6.01
N ILE A 47 17.91 -18.12 -6.10
CA ILE A 47 17.83 -16.66 -6.00
C ILE A 47 16.99 -16.10 -7.14
N GLU A 48 17.25 -16.53 -8.38
CA GLU A 48 16.50 -16.05 -9.53
C GLU A 48 15.00 -16.40 -9.44
N ASN A 49 14.66 -17.61 -8.99
CA ASN A 49 13.27 -17.99 -8.75
C ASN A 49 12.61 -17.10 -7.68
N LYS A 50 13.30 -16.80 -6.58
CA LYS A 50 12.80 -15.87 -5.56
C LYS A 50 12.58 -14.46 -6.11
N ILE A 51 13.50 -13.95 -6.93
CA ILE A 51 13.36 -12.64 -7.59
C ILE A 51 12.12 -12.66 -8.50
N ARG A 52 11.95 -13.72 -9.29
CA ARG A 52 10.80 -13.87 -10.18
C ARG A 52 9.47 -13.87 -9.44
N GLU A 53 9.37 -14.65 -8.37
CA GLU A 53 8.18 -14.70 -7.52
C GLU A 53 7.88 -13.33 -6.91
N LYS A 54 8.91 -12.64 -6.42
CA LYS A 54 8.75 -11.33 -5.79
C LYS A 54 8.38 -10.24 -6.81
N ALA A 55 8.93 -10.28 -8.02
CA ALA A 55 8.59 -9.36 -9.09
C ALA A 55 7.12 -9.53 -9.52
N TRP A 56 6.64 -10.78 -9.57
CA TRP A 56 5.24 -11.08 -9.85
C TRP A 56 4.30 -10.54 -8.76
N GLU A 57 4.67 -10.67 -7.49
CA GLU A 57 3.90 -10.10 -6.38
C GLU A 57 3.79 -8.57 -6.49
N LEU A 58 4.91 -7.89 -6.80
CA LEU A 58 4.94 -6.44 -7.00
C LEU A 58 4.08 -6.02 -8.21
N TYR A 59 4.15 -6.77 -9.31
CA TYR A 59 3.28 -6.57 -10.47
C TYR A 59 1.80 -6.62 -10.08
N LEU A 60 1.40 -7.67 -9.35
CA LEU A 60 0.01 -7.84 -8.91
C LEU A 60 -0.43 -6.70 -8.00
N GLN A 61 0.42 -6.32 -7.04
CA GLN A 61 0.15 -5.21 -6.14
C GLN A 61 -0.04 -3.89 -6.92
N ARG A 62 0.83 -3.59 -7.88
CA ARG A 62 0.70 -2.39 -8.72
C ARG A 62 -0.60 -2.39 -9.52
N VAL A 63 -0.95 -3.53 -10.12
CA VAL A 63 -2.18 -3.67 -10.92
C VAL A 63 -3.42 -3.50 -10.03
N GLU A 64 -3.39 -4.03 -8.80
CA GLU A 64 -4.47 -3.89 -7.83
C GLU A 64 -4.64 -2.45 -7.33
N THR A 65 -3.54 -1.74 -7.07
CA THR A 65 -3.57 -0.34 -6.61
C THR A 65 -3.78 0.66 -7.75
N GLY A 66 -3.60 0.23 -9.00
CA GLY A 66 -3.63 1.11 -10.17
C GLY A 66 -2.46 2.09 -10.23
N GLU A 67 -1.34 1.75 -9.57
CA GLU A 67 -0.15 2.59 -9.59
C GLU A 67 0.55 2.53 -10.95
N PRO A 68 1.14 3.65 -11.42
CA PRO A 68 1.96 3.64 -12.62
C PRO A 68 3.28 2.91 -12.36
N GLY A 69 3.78 2.19 -13.36
CA GLY A 69 5.07 1.51 -13.30
C GLY A 69 5.24 0.48 -14.41
N SER A 70 6.38 -0.20 -14.42
CA SER A 70 6.75 -1.20 -15.42
C SER A 70 7.23 -2.51 -14.79
N ALA A 71 7.10 -3.60 -15.54
CA ALA A 71 7.60 -4.91 -15.11
C ALA A 71 9.13 -4.90 -14.83
N SER A 72 9.89 -4.06 -15.54
CA SER A 72 11.33 -3.88 -15.30
C SER A 72 11.62 -3.25 -13.94
N GLU A 73 10.80 -2.28 -13.50
CA GLU A 73 10.92 -1.65 -12.18
C GLU A 73 10.52 -2.62 -11.07
N ASP A 74 9.50 -3.46 -11.30
CA ASP A 74 9.12 -4.53 -10.36
C ASP A 74 10.26 -5.54 -10.19
N TRP A 75 10.92 -5.90 -11.29
CA TRP A 75 12.06 -6.81 -11.27
C TRP A 75 13.24 -6.23 -10.50
N LEU A 76 13.63 -4.99 -10.78
CA LEU A 76 14.70 -4.29 -10.06
C LEU A 76 14.41 -4.19 -8.56
N SER A 77 13.16 -3.87 -8.20
CA SER A 77 12.73 -3.78 -6.81
C SER A 77 12.76 -5.17 -6.14
N ALA A 78 12.30 -6.21 -6.83
CA ALA A 78 12.37 -7.59 -6.36
C ALA A 78 13.80 -8.06 -6.14
N GLU A 79 14.71 -7.78 -7.08
CA GLU A 79 16.13 -8.10 -6.98
C GLU A 79 16.75 -7.46 -5.73
N GLN A 80 16.51 -6.17 -5.51
CA GLN A 80 16.99 -5.48 -4.32
C GLN A 80 16.42 -6.07 -3.03
N ILE A 81 15.13 -6.40 -2.99
CA ILE A 81 14.48 -6.99 -1.81
C ILE A 81 15.09 -8.36 -1.50
N VAL A 82 15.16 -9.24 -2.49
CA VAL A 82 15.66 -10.61 -2.31
C VAL A 82 17.12 -10.61 -1.90
N LEU A 83 17.97 -9.79 -2.54
CA LEU A 83 19.38 -9.68 -2.17
C LEU A 83 19.58 -9.13 -0.75
N ASN A 84 18.77 -8.14 -0.34
CA ASN A 84 18.82 -7.59 1.02
C ASN A 84 18.31 -8.56 2.10
N GLU A 85 17.50 -9.57 1.75
CA GLU A 85 17.07 -10.60 2.70
C GLU A 85 18.12 -11.70 2.91
N ILE A 86 19.00 -11.89 1.93
CA ILE A 86 20.08 -12.87 1.96
C ILE A 86 21.32 -12.34 2.71
N ILE A 87 21.62 -11.03 2.59
CA ILE A 87 22.76 -10.35 3.23
C ILE A 87 22.41 -9.93 4.68
#